data_AF-A0A523DMP0-F1
#
_entry.id   AF-A0A523DMP0-F1
#
_cell.length_a   1.000
_cell.length_b   1.000
_cell.length_c   1.000
_cell.angle_alpha   90.00
_cell.angle_beta   90.00
_cell.angle_gamma   90.00
#
_symmetry.space_group_name_H-M   'P 1'
#
loop_
_entity.id
_entity.type
_entity.pdbx_description
1 polymer ?
#
loop_
_entity_poly.entity_id
_entity_poly.type
_entity_poly.pdbx_seq_one_letter_code
_entity_poly.pdbx_strand_id
1 'polypeptide(L)'
;MRRSATENNLFRDDDELLRFLRRTAVPRGGSVAVVAGQFALILDESRDRLIPLIGQELGISGANGFSSNGSGDYPERSFALGARFLHSCAVSSSAEAHLLLLVDDRHFQEPHPGRPGPAMTRERANDLRRRYYGGPQPVPPSFLEILGKEGLDLRDALLPRGDPEIPPSPIMPANSVLFSRQELRDRYVRNILPELLKEAAAGDLESMAEGDCRPGDMLQLILDLARRRISHIVVMVPGNSSRRLDPNLGTALHLAERLASGPPVVHLVTNMDHTRQGPEPARPPGGGSFSNVRHLIRVSTYRPEPDRQHRPAAVSLTPQLPLQRENRSKTG
;
A
#
# COMPACT_ATOMS: atom_id res chain seq x y z
N MET A 1 10.29 5.98 -19.86
CA MET A 1 9.36 5.51 -18.81
C MET A 1 7.93 5.91 -19.14
N ARG A 2 7.01 4.97 -19.41
CA ARG A 2 5.57 5.24 -19.63
C ARG A 2 4.98 5.74 -18.31
N ARG A 3 4.34 6.92 -18.30
CA ARG A 3 3.67 7.45 -17.10
C ARG A 3 2.38 6.66 -16.90
N SER A 4 2.24 5.91 -15.80
CA SER A 4 0.96 5.32 -15.42
C SER A 4 -0.12 6.39 -15.42
N ALA A 5 -1.23 6.15 -16.12
CA ALA A 5 -2.38 7.06 -16.09
C ALA A 5 -2.86 7.18 -14.64
N THR A 6 -2.70 8.38 -14.07
CA THR A 6 -3.10 8.68 -12.69
C THR A 6 -4.41 9.45 -12.72
N GLU A 7 -5.50 8.78 -12.33
CA GLU A 7 -6.80 9.44 -12.14
C GLU A 7 -6.91 9.92 -10.70
N ASN A 8 -7.03 11.23 -10.50
CA ASN A 8 -7.20 11.83 -9.17
C ASN A 8 -8.68 12.20 -8.95
N ASN A 9 -9.31 11.53 -8.00
CA ASN A 9 -10.70 11.77 -7.61
C ASN A 9 -10.76 12.32 -6.19
N LEU A 10 -11.71 13.22 -5.92
CA LEU A 10 -11.93 13.83 -4.61
C LEU A 10 -13.35 13.51 -4.13
N PHE A 11 -13.46 13.02 -2.90
CA PHE A 11 -14.72 12.61 -2.27
C PHE A 11 -14.98 13.40 -0.99
N ARG A 12 -16.25 13.68 -0.74
CA ARG A 12 -16.71 14.51 0.40
C ARG A 12 -17.02 13.69 1.64
N ASP A 13 -17.30 12.41 1.45
CA ASP A 13 -17.67 11.48 2.51
C ASP A 13 -17.29 10.04 2.17
N ASP A 14 -17.38 9.20 3.19
CA ASP A 14 -17.03 7.78 3.15
C ASP A 14 -17.97 6.99 2.20
N ASP A 15 -19.23 7.38 2.06
CA ASP A 15 -20.20 6.67 1.21
C ASP A 15 -19.99 6.96 -0.29
N GLU A 16 -19.58 8.18 -0.63
CA GLU A 16 -19.16 8.57 -1.98
C GLU A 16 -17.90 7.79 -2.39
N LEU A 17 -16.91 7.71 -1.49
CA LEU A 17 -15.72 6.89 -1.68
C LEU A 17 -16.08 5.41 -1.92
N LEU A 18 -16.90 4.81 -1.05
CA LEU A 18 -17.27 3.39 -1.18
C LEU A 18 -18.03 3.12 -2.48
N ARG A 19 -18.93 4.02 -2.89
CA ARG A 19 -19.63 3.90 -4.19
C ARG A 19 -18.65 3.96 -5.37
N PHE A 20 -17.63 4.81 -5.30
CA PHE A 20 -16.59 4.86 -6.32
C PHE A 20 -15.78 3.55 -6.35
N LEU A 21 -15.26 3.10 -5.21
CA LEU A 21 -14.46 1.87 -5.12
C LEU A 21 -15.24 0.65 -5.60
N ARG A 22 -16.53 0.54 -5.30
CA ARG A 22 -17.39 -0.55 -5.83
C ARG A 22 -17.46 -0.58 -7.35
N ARG A 23 -17.38 0.58 -8.01
CA ARG A 23 -17.45 0.68 -9.48
C ARG A 23 -16.10 0.42 -10.15
N THR A 24 -15.00 0.73 -9.46
CA THR A 24 -13.67 0.78 -10.08
C THR A 24 -12.70 -0.27 -9.58
N ALA A 25 -12.88 -0.75 -8.35
CA ALA A 25 -11.99 -1.69 -7.66
C ALA A 25 -12.57 -3.10 -7.53
N VAL A 26 -13.81 -3.35 -7.99
CA VAL A 26 -14.45 -4.68 -7.93
C VAL A 26 -14.51 -5.28 -9.34
N PRO A 27 -13.52 -6.12 -9.71
CA PRO A 27 -13.55 -6.83 -10.99
C PRO A 27 -14.63 -7.91 -11.00
N ARG A 28 -15.24 -8.16 -12.16
CA ARG A 28 -16.11 -9.34 -12.33
C ARG A 28 -15.24 -10.60 -12.29
N GLY A 29 -15.37 -11.40 -11.22
CA GLY A 29 -14.65 -12.66 -11.05
C GLY A 29 -13.15 -12.53 -10.77
N GLY A 30 -12.68 -11.35 -10.35
CA GLY A 30 -11.29 -11.15 -9.92
C GLY A 30 -11.15 -11.13 -8.40
N SER A 31 -9.95 -10.79 -7.94
CA SER A 31 -9.62 -10.69 -6.52
C SER A 31 -9.14 -9.28 -6.13
N VAL A 32 -9.48 -8.87 -4.90
CA VAL A 32 -9.23 -7.54 -4.37
C VAL A 32 -8.56 -7.65 -3.00
N ALA A 33 -7.47 -6.90 -2.81
CA ALA A 33 -6.82 -6.75 -1.51
C ALA A 33 -7.01 -5.31 -1.00
N VAL A 34 -7.38 -5.18 0.26
CA VAL A 34 -7.62 -3.89 0.92
C VAL A 34 -6.63 -3.74 2.06
N VAL A 35 -5.67 -2.85 1.89
CA VAL A 35 -4.71 -2.47 2.94
C VAL A 35 -5.33 -1.34 3.74
N ALA A 36 -5.75 -1.64 4.96
CA ALA A 36 -6.44 -0.72 5.85
C ALA A 36 -6.14 -1.04 7.32
N GLY A 37 -6.38 -0.09 8.23
CA GLY A 37 -6.12 -0.31 9.65
C GLY A 37 -4.65 -0.41 9.99
N GLN A 38 -3.78 0.32 9.29
CA GLN A 38 -2.36 0.33 9.64
C GLN A 38 -2.15 0.92 11.04
N PHE A 39 -1.46 0.19 11.92
CA PHE A 39 -1.11 0.66 13.27
C PHE A 39 0.38 0.43 13.57
N ALA A 40 0.91 1.19 14.52
CA ALA A 40 2.27 1.01 15.02
C ALA A 40 2.26 0.13 16.27
N LEU A 41 3.40 -0.47 16.61
CA LEU A 41 3.60 -1.10 17.91
C LEU A 41 4.46 -0.18 18.80
N ILE A 42 4.21 -0.22 20.10
CA ILE A 42 5.08 0.40 21.11
C ILE A 42 5.53 -0.64 22.15
N LEU A 43 6.67 -0.38 22.80
CA LEU A 43 7.17 -1.22 23.89
C LEU A 43 6.55 -0.76 25.21
N ASP A 44 5.77 -1.63 25.83
CA ASP A 44 5.40 -1.54 27.24
C ASP A 44 6.57 -2.08 28.07
N GLU A 45 7.38 -1.17 28.62
CA GLU A 45 8.55 -1.52 29.44
C GLU A 45 8.14 -2.27 30.72
N SER A 46 6.99 -1.91 31.31
CA SER A 46 6.54 -2.50 32.58
C SER A 46 6.17 -3.97 32.44
N ARG A 47 5.70 -4.37 31.25
CA ARG A 47 5.28 -5.74 30.94
C ARG A 47 6.22 -6.45 29.97
N ASP A 48 7.33 -5.80 29.61
CA ASP A 48 8.32 -6.28 28.64
C ASP A 48 7.69 -6.86 27.36
N ARG A 49 6.76 -6.13 26.77
CA ARG A 49 6.00 -6.61 25.61
C ARG A 49 5.64 -5.51 24.64
N LEU A 50 5.41 -5.89 23.38
CA LEU A 50 4.85 -4.97 22.40
C LEU A 50 3.34 -4.89 22.55
N ILE A 51 2.80 -3.68 22.43
CA ILE A 51 1.36 -3.42 22.40
C ILE A 51 1.01 -2.56 21.17
N PRO A 52 -0.17 -2.76 20.57
CA PRO A 52 -0.62 -1.95 19.46
C PRO A 52 -0.90 -0.52 19.91
N LEU A 53 -0.50 0.45 19.08
CA LEU A 53 -0.77 1.86 19.29
C LEU A 53 -2.10 2.21 18.62
N ILE A 54 -3.20 2.05 19.35
CA ILE A 54 -4.57 2.30 18.88
C ILE A 54 -5.27 3.22 19.89
N GLY A 55 -5.82 4.33 19.40
CA GLY A 55 -6.27 5.45 20.24
C GLY A 55 -7.29 5.02 21.29
N GLN A 56 -8.27 4.19 20.93
CA GLN A 56 -9.32 3.73 21.85
C GLN A 56 -8.84 2.70 22.87
N GLU A 57 -7.74 1.99 22.59
CA GLU A 57 -7.21 0.92 23.45
C GLU A 57 -6.13 1.43 24.41
N LEU A 58 -5.56 2.60 24.14
CA LEU A 58 -4.60 3.27 25.00
C LEU A 58 -5.35 4.12 26.04
N GLY A 59 -5.28 3.73 27.31
CA GLY A 59 -5.72 4.60 28.41
C GLY A 59 -5.02 5.97 28.39
N ILE A 60 -5.61 6.97 29.05
CA ILE A 60 -5.22 8.39 29.05
C ILE A 60 -3.70 8.62 29.26
N SER A 61 -3.03 7.76 30.04
CA SER A 61 -1.58 7.87 30.32
C SER A 61 -0.67 7.41 29.18
N GLY A 62 -1.11 6.51 28.31
CA GLY A 62 -0.34 6.02 27.15
C GLY A 62 -0.43 6.94 25.93
N ALA A 63 -1.49 7.76 25.86
CA ALA A 63 -1.74 8.68 24.75
C ALA A 63 -0.82 9.90 24.76
N ASN A 64 -0.45 10.43 25.93
CA ASN A 64 0.15 11.77 26.06
C ASN A 64 1.59 11.91 25.51
N GLY A 65 2.30 10.81 25.27
CA GLY A 65 3.66 10.84 24.70
C GLY A 65 3.74 10.66 23.17
N PHE A 66 2.71 10.06 22.56
CA PHE A 66 2.69 9.69 21.13
C PHE A 66 1.55 10.33 20.33
N SER A 67 0.51 10.86 20.99
CA SER A 67 -0.61 11.55 20.34
C SER A 67 -0.20 12.80 19.54
N SER A 68 0.98 13.35 19.81
CA SER A 68 1.55 14.48 19.07
C SER A 68 2.04 14.12 17.66
N ASN A 69 2.24 12.84 17.33
CA ASN A 69 2.79 12.39 16.03
C ASN A 69 1.72 12.00 14.97
N GLY A 70 0.44 12.30 15.21
CA GLY A 70 -0.48 12.63 14.11
C GLY A 70 -1.20 11.49 13.40
N SER A 71 -1.43 10.32 14.02
CA SER A 71 -2.28 9.27 13.43
C SER A 71 -3.75 9.32 13.89
N GLY A 72 -4.09 9.91 15.05
CA GLY A 72 -5.48 10.01 15.54
C GLY A 72 -6.27 8.68 15.49
N ASP A 73 -7.59 8.76 15.26
CA ASP A 73 -8.50 7.61 15.08
C ASP A 73 -8.40 6.97 13.67
N TYR A 74 -7.33 7.27 12.92
CA TYR A 74 -7.21 6.84 11.52
C TYR A 74 -7.06 5.32 11.35
N PRO A 75 -6.34 4.57 12.22
CA PRO A 75 -6.32 3.11 12.15
C PRO A 75 -7.74 2.53 12.21
N GLU A 76 -8.54 2.86 13.21
CA GLU A 76 -9.92 2.35 13.32
C GLU A 76 -10.79 2.78 12.13
N ARG A 77 -10.74 4.06 11.75
CA ARG A 77 -11.58 4.57 10.64
C ARG A 77 -11.24 3.92 9.31
N SER A 78 -9.95 3.81 8.97
CA SER A 78 -9.53 3.16 7.73
C SER A 78 -9.91 1.68 7.73
N PHE A 79 -9.75 1.00 8.87
CA PHE A 79 -10.16 -0.40 9.01
C PHE A 79 -11.67 -0.59 8.82
N ALA A 80 -12.51 0.27 9.42
CA ALA A 80 -13.96 0.26 9.25
C ALA A 80 -14.38 0.51 7.79
N LEU A 81 -13.74 1.46 7.10
CA LEU A 81 -13.94 1.68 5.67
C LEU A 81 -13.59 0.43 4.85
N GLY A 82 -12.46 -0.21 5.17
CA GLY A 82 -12.04 -1.45 4.54
C GLY A 82 -13.06 -2.58 4.74
N ALA A 83 -13.53 -2.79 5.97
CA ALA A 83 -14.53 -3.80 6.31
C ALA A 83 -15.87 -3.56 5.59
N ARG A 84 -16.36 -2.33 5.55
CA ARG A 84 -17.58 -1.96 4.80
C ARG A 84 -17.43 -2.19 3.30
N PHE A 85 -16.25 -1.92 2.74
CA PHE A 85 -15.96 -2.23 1.34
C PHE A 85 -15.95 -3.74 1.10
N LEU A 86 -15.30 -4.50 1.98
CA LEU A 86 -15.23 -5.96 1.92
C LEU A 86 -16.61 -6.61 1.95
N HIS A 87 -17.44 -6.23 2.93
CA HIS A 87 -18.82 -6.66 3.06
C HIS A 87 -19.59 -6.40 1.75
N SER A 88 -19.39 -5.24 1.15
CA SER A 88 -20.05 -4.91 -0.11
C SER A 88 -19.58 -5.77 -1.29
N CYS A 89 -18.30 -6.15 -1.35
CA CYS A 89 -17.81 -7.09 -2.35
C CYS A 89 -18.48 -8.46 -2.18
N ALA A 90 -18.59 -8.95 -0.95
CA ALA A 90 -19.23 -10.24 -0.65
C ALA A 90 -20.72 -10.27 -1.04
N VAL A 91 -21.45 -9.16 -0.86
CA VAL A 91 -22.89 -9.09 -1.18
C VAL A 91 -23.17 -8.84 -2.66
N SER A 92 -22.32 -8.08 -3.35
CA SER A 92 -22.62 -7.54 -4.69
C SER A 92 -21.80 -8.15 -5.83
N SER A 93 -20.84 -9.01 -5.54
CA SER A 93 -19.94 -9.58 -6.55
C SER A 93 -19.55 -11.01 -6.19
N SER A 94 -19.13 -11.77 -7.21
CA SER A 94 -18.41 -13.03 -7.01
C SER A 94 -16.90 -12.80 -6.81
N ALA A 95 -16.48 -11.57 -6.51
CA ALA A 95 -15.07 -11.24 -6.36
C ALA A 95 -14.57 -11.71 -5.00
N GLU A 96 -13.42 -12.35 -5.00
CA GLU A 96 -12.72 -12.68 -3.77
C GLU A 96 -12.10 -11.40 -3.22
N ALA A 97 -12.43 -11.03 -1.99
CA ALA A 97 -11.91 -9.81 -1.40
C ALA A 97 -11.32 -10.12 -0.03
N HIS A 98 -10.20 -9.45 0.30
CA HIS A 98 -9.51 -9.63 1.56
C HIS A 98 -9.00 -8.32 2.15
N LEU A 99 -8.96 -8.24 3.48
CA LEU A 99 -8.30 -7.19 4.25
C LEU A 99 -6.87 -7.59 4.63
N LEU A 100 -5.98 -6.61 4.61
CA LEU A 100 -4.59 -6.75 5.06
C LEU A 100 -4.28 -5.74 6.14
N LEU A 101 -3.79 -6.25 7.27
CA LEU A 101 -3.36 -5.47 8.41
C LEU A 101 -1.86 -5.27 8.40
N LEU A 102 -1.42 -4.04 8.13
CA LEU A 102 -0.01 -3.66 8.20
C LEU A 102 0.36 -3.14 9.59
N VAL A 103 1.48 -3.62 10.09
CA VAL A 103 2.02 -3.24 11.39
C VAL A 103 3.32 -2.47 11.20
N ASP A 104 3.36 -1.20 11.62
CA ASP A 104 4.61 -0.42 11.66
C ASP A 104 5.40 -0.75 12.92
N ASP A 105 6.27 -1.74 12.78
CA ASP A 105 7.16 -2.25 13.81
C ASP A 105 8.64 -1.91 13.53
N ARG A 106 8.90 -0.95 12.64
CA ARG A 106 10.26 -0.56 12.24
C ARG A 106 10.95 0.31 13.30
N HIS A 107 10.16 1.10 14.02
CA HIS A 107 10.64 2.05 15.03
C HIS A 107 11.39 1.41 16.21
N PHE A 108 11.34 0.09 16.38
CA PHE A 108 12.12 -0.63 17.40
C PHE A 108 13.61 -0.80 17.06
N GLN A 109 14.01 -0.54 15.82
CA GLN A 109 15.40 -0.68 15.35
C GLN A 109 16.02 0.65 14.93
N GLU A 110 15.24 1.74 14.91
CA GLU A 110 15.73 3.08 14.59
C GLU A 110 15.98 3.86 15.88
N PRO A 111 17.10 4.62 15.99
CA PRO A 111 17.32 5.53 17.11
C PRO A 111 16.16 6.53 17.21
N HIS A 112 15.38 6.47 18.30
CA HIS A 112 14.25 7.38 18.50
C HIS A 112 14.73 8.65 19.22
N PRO A 113 14.60 9.85 18.63
CA PRO A 113 15.13 11.10 19.19
C PRO A 113 14.48 11.55 20.52
N GLY A 114 13.52 10.77 21.04
CA GLY A 114 12.78 11.06 22.28
C GLY A 114 12.90 9.96 23.34
N ARG A 115 13.72 8.92 23.13
CA ARG A 115 13.94 7.86 24.11
C ARG A 115 15.40 7.89 24.57
N PRO A 116 15.73 8.53 25.71
CA PRO A 116 17.07 8.48 26.25
C PRO A 116 17.37 7.05 26.73
N GLY A 117 18.23 6.33 26.00
CA GLY A 117 18.63 4.96 26.30
C GLY A 117 19.39 4.33 25.13
N PRO A 118 20.17 3.26 25.36
CA PRO A 118 20.83 2.55 24.26
C PRO A 118 19.78 2.02 23.28
N ALA A 119 20.10 2.06 21.99
CA ALA A 119 19.26 1.44 20.97
C ALA A 119 19.01 -0.03 21.32
N MET A 120 17.77 -0.50 21.17
CA MET A 120 17.43 -1.90 21.39
C MET A 120 18.24 -2.78 20.42
N THR A 121 18.88 -3.84 20.92
CA THR A 121 19.62 -4.76 20.05
C THR A 121 18.67 -5.44 19.05
N ARG A 122 19.21 -5.83 17.89
CA ARG A 122 18.42 -6.49 16.84
C ARG A 122 17.79 -7.78 17.35
N GLU A 123 18.54 -8.56 18.13
CA GLU A 123 18.05 -9.79 18.76
C GLU A 123 16.85 -9.49 19.64
N ARG A 124 16.95 -8.49 20.53
CA ARG A 124 15.87 -8.14 21.45
C ARG A 124 14.60 -7.66 20.73
N ALA A 125 14.76 -6.83 19.70
CA ALA A 125 13.63 -6.39 18.88
C ALA A 125 12.95 -7.58 18.19
N ASN A 126 13.73 -8.53 17.67
CA ASN A 126 13.20 -9.72 17.02
C ASN A 126 12.48 -10.65 18.02
N ASP A 127 13.01 -10.83 19.24
CA ASP A 127 12.37 -11.61 20.30
C ASP A 127 11.00 -11.04 20.68
N LEU A 128 10.93 -9.71 20.85
CA LEU A 128 9.70 -8.99 21.14
C LEU A 128 8.66 -9.14 20.02
N ARG A 129 9.09 -9.02 18.77
CA ARG A 129 8.21 -9.25 17.60
C ARG A 129 7.71 -10.69 17.54
N ARG A 130 8.57 -11.69 17.73
CA ARG A 130 8.15 -13.10 17.74
C ARG A 130 7.10 -13.37 18.81
N ARG A 131 7.29 -12.82 20.03
CA ARG A 131 6.30 -12.93 21.11
C ARG A 131 4.97 -12.27 20.75
N TYR A 132 5.00 -11.11 20.09
CA TYR A 132 3.80 -10.41 19.65
C TYR A 132 3.05 -11.19 18.55
N TYR A 133 3.71 -11.47 17.43
CA TYR A 133 3.08 -12.11 16.28
C TYR A 133 2.72 -13.58 16.52
N GLY A 134 3.44 -14.27 17.39
CA GLY A 134 3.12 -15.64 17.84
C GLY A 134 2.12 -15.70 19.00
N GLY A 135 1.65 -14.55 19.50
CA GLY A 135 0.67 -14.48 20.57
C GLY A 135 -0.72 -14.99 20.15
N PRO A 136 -1.59 -15.32 21.13
CA PRO A 136 -2.90 -15.92 20.86
C PRO A 136 -3.88 -14.98 20.12
N GLN A 137 -3.71 -13.66 20.23
CA GLN A 137 -4.58 -12.66 19.62
C GLN A 137 -3.77 -11.43 19.20
N PRO A 138 -3.06 -11.49 18.07
CA PRO A 138 -2.21 -10.39 17.63
C PRO A 138 -3.01 -9.26 16.95
N VAL A 139 -4.27 -9.52 16.60
CA VAL A 139 -5.21 -8.53 16.04
C VAL A 139 -5.86 -7.72 17.19
N PRO A 140 -5.87 -6.38 17.11
CA PRO A 140 -6.52 -5.53 18.10
C PRO A 140 -8.01 -5.83 18.34
N PRO A 141 -8.50 -5.86 19.59
CA PRO A 141 -9.91 -6.09 19.90
C PRO A 141 -10.87 -5.14 19.18
N SER A 142 -10.54 -3.85 19.08
CA SER A 142 -11.37 -2.87 18.36
C SER A 142 -11.62 -3.25 16.90
N PHE A 143 -10.63 -3.87 16.24
CA PHE A 143 -10.76 -4.32 14.86
C PHE A 143 -11.67 -5.54 14.77
N LEU A 144 -11.65 -6.43 15.76
CA LEU A 144 -12.57 -7.57 15.82
C LEU A 144 -14.02 -7.12 15.99
N GLU A 145 -14.26 -6.11 16.82
CA GLU A 145 -15.59 -5.50 16.96
C GLU A 145 -16.08 -4.88 15.65
N ILE A 146 -15.19 -4.21 14.91
CA ILE A 146 -15.52 -3.65 13.59
C ILE A 146 -15.92 -4.76 12.61
N LEU A 147 -15.15 -5.86 12.53
CA LEU A 147 -15.52 -7.00 11.66
C LEU A 147 -16.87 -7.60 12.06
N GLY A 148 -17.10 -7.79 13.36
CA GLY A 148 -18.36 -8.31 13.88
C GLY A 148 -19.57 -7.44 13.54
N LYS A 149 -19.44 -6.11 13.57
CA LYS A 149 -20.50 -5.16 13.18
C LYS A 149 -20.88 -5.28 11.69
N GLU A 150 -19.92 -5.61 10.84
CA GLU A 150 -20.12 -5.83 9.40
C GLU A 150 -20.49 -7.29 9.06
N GLY A 151 -20.66 -8.15 10.07
CA GLY A 151 -21.00 -9.57 9.90
C GLY A 151 -19.89 -10.39 9.25
N LEU A 152 -18.62 -9.99 9.42
CA LEU A 152 -17.46 -10.63 8.82
C LEU A 152 -16.73 -11.51 9.84
N ASP A 153 -16.41 -12.75 9.46
CA ASP A 153 -15.51 -13.61 10.23
C ASP A 153 -14.05 -13.24 9.96
N LEU A 154 -13.21 -13.29 11.00
CA LEU A 154 -11.80 -12.93 10.90
C LEU A 154 -11.03 -13.81 9.90
N ARG A 155 -11.31 -15.12 9.84
CA ARG A 155 -10.60 -16.06 8.98
C ARG A 155 -10.93 -15.86 7.52
N ASP A 156 -12.16 -15.45 7.24
CA ASP A 156 -12.65 -15.20 5.88
C ASP A 156 -12.30 -13.78 5.42
N ALA A 157 -12.18 -12.83 6.35
CA ALA A 157 -11.94 -11.44 6.02
C ALA A 157 -10.46 -11.09 5.82
N LEU A 158 -9.54 -11.69 6.59
CA LEU A 158 -8.12 -11.33 6.54
C LEU A 158 -7.33 -12.26 5.62
N LEU A 159 -6.53 -11.68 4.73
CA LEU A 159 -5.63 -12.45 3.88
C LEU A 159 -4.51 -13.06 4.75
N PRO A 160 -4.40 -14.40 4.83
CA PRO A 160 -3.27 -15.00 5.53
C PRO A 160 -1.97 -14.69 4.78
N ARG A 161 -0.88 -14.50 5.52
CA ARG A 161 0.47 -14.40 4.94
C ARG A 161 0.90 -15.68 4.23
N GLY A 162 0.28 -16.83 4.53
CA GLY A 162 0.63 -18.13 3.98
C GLY A 162 0.73 -18.13 2.46
N ASP A 163 1.97 -18.06 1.98
CA ASP A 163 2.35 -18.31 0.59
C ASP A 163 3.63 -19.15 0.68
N PRO A 164 3.63 -20.38 0.13
CA PRO A 164 4.74 -21.31 0.25
C PRO A 164 6.04 -20.78 -0.37
N GLU A 165 5.96 -19.76 -1.24
CA GLU A 165 7.14 -19.13 -1.84
C GLU A 165 7.77 -18.05 -0.94
N ILE A 166 7.09 -17.62 0.13
CA ILE A 166 7.65 -16.65 1.07
C ILE A 166 8.57 -17.37 2.06
N PRO A 167 9.87 -17.02 2.11
CA PRO A 167 10.79 -17.65 3.05
C PRO A 167 10.35 -17.49 4.51
N PRO A 168 10.70 -18.44 5.38
CA PRO A 168 10.45 -18.33 6.82
C PRO A 168 10.94 -16.99 7.36
N SER A 169 10.10 -16.30 8.14
CA SER A 169 10.45 -15.01 8.73
C SER A 169 11.11 -15.22 10.10
N PRO A 170 12.17 -14.47 10.41
CA PRO A 170 12.79 -14.51 11.74
C PRO A 170 11.93 -13.83 12.82
N ILE A 171 10.85 -13.15 12.43
CA ILE A 171 10.02 -12.33 13.32
C ILE A 171 8.52 -12.67 13.29
N MET A 172 8.00 -13.26 12.20
CA MET A 172 6.57 -13.59 12.08
C MET A 172 6.31 -15.07 11.79
N PRO A 173 5.26 -15.67 12.37
CA PRO A 173 4.85 -17.02 12.04
C PRO A 173 4.30 -17.12 10.60
N ALA A 174 4.34 -18.32 10.03
CA ALA A 174 3.97 -18.58 8.63
C ALA A 174 2.48 -18.32 8.35
N ASN A 175 1.62 -18.57 9.34
CA ASN A 175 0.16 -18.41 9.27
C ASN A 175 -0.34 -17.08 9.86
N SER A 176 0.54 -16.09 10.05
CA SER A 176 0.13 -14.76 10.51
C SER A 176 -0.87 -14.12 9.54
N VAL A 177 -1.89 -13.44 10.06
CA VAL A 177 -2.79 -12.55 9.31
C VAL A 177 -2.32 -11.09 9.30
N LEU A 178 -1.24 -10.80 10.05
CA LEU A 178 -0.58 -9.50 10.10
C LEU A 178 0.62 -9.46 9.18
N PHE A 179 0.91 -8.28 8.64
CA PHE A 179 2.08 -7.99 7.81
C PHE A 179 3.00 -6.99 8.51
N SER A 180 4.20 -7.43 8.89
CA SER A 180 5.25 -6.58 9.46
C SER A 180 5.87 -5.69 8.37
N ARG A 181 5.88 -4.37 8.59
CA ARG A 181 6.59 -3.43 7.71
C ARG A 181 8.10 -3.66 7.74
N GLN A 182 8.68 -4.06 8.88
CA GLN A 182 10.10 -4.41 8.95
C GLN A 182 10.40 -5.64 8.08
N GLU A 183 9.57 -6.68 8.13
CA GLU A 183 9.79 -7.88 7.30
C GLU A 183 9.69 -7.56 5.81
N LEU A 184 8.66 -6.80 5.41
CA LEU A 184 8.48 -6.36 4.03
C LEU A 184 9.68 -5.56 3.54
N ARG A 185 10.23 -4.68 4.39
CA ARG A 185 11.44 -3.91 4.10
C ARG A 185 12.68 -4.81 3.96
N ASP A 186 12.89 -5.75 4.88
CA ASP A 186 14.03 -6.67 4.83
C ASP A 186 14.00 -7.52 3.55
N ARG A 187 12.81 -7.93 3.12
CA ARG A 187 12.60 -8.65 1.85
C ARG A 187 12.84 -7.76 0.63
N TYR A 188 12.34 -6.54 0.65
CA TYR A 188 12.62 -5.56 -0.40
C TYR A 188 14.12 -5.36 -0.62
N VAL A 189 14.86 -5.08 0.46
CA VAL A 189 16.31 -4.87 0.43
C VAL A 189 17.04 -6.09 -0.09
N ARG A 190 16.58 -7.29 0.27
CA ARG A 190 17.21 -8.54 -0.15
C ARG A 190 16.93 -8.93 -1.60
N ASN A 191 15.69 -8.75 -2.05
CA ASN A 191 15.19 -9.41 -3.26
C ASN A 191 14.92 -8.45 -4.42
N ILE A 192 14.58 -7.18 -4.12
CA ILE A 192 14.10 -6.23 -5.13
C ILE A 192 15.11 -5.11 -5.35
N LEU A 193 15.66 -4.56 -4.28
CA LEU A 193 16.65 -3.48 -4.36
C LEU A 193 17.87 -3.85 -5.25
N PRO A 194 18.45 -5.07 -5.19
CA PRO A 194 19.57 -5.42 -6.06
C PRO A 194 19.21 -5.40 -7.55
N GLU A 195 17.99 -5.83 -7.91
CA GLU A 195 17.52 -5.79 -9.29
C GLU A 195 17.30 -4.36 -9.78
N LEU A 196 16.72 -3.49 -8.93
CA LEU A 196 16.58 -2.07 -9.21
C LEU A 196 17.93 -1.36 -9.41
N LEU A 197 18.92 -1.69 -8.59
CA LEU A 197 20.26 -1.11 -8.71
C LEU A 197 20.98 -1.56 -10.00
N LYS A 198 20.79 -2.81 -10.44
CA LYS A 198 21.30 -3.28 -11.74
C LYS A 198 20.70 -2.49 -12.89
N GLU A 199 19.40 -2.19 -12.83
CA GLU A 199 18.70 -1.41 -13.85
C GLU A 199 19.11 0.06 -13.84
N ALA A 200 19.31 0.64 -12.65
CA ALA A 200 19.82 2.00 -12.51
C ALA A 200 21.24 2.14 -13.08
N ALA A 201 22.11 1.17 -12.81
CA ALA A 201 23.46 1.12 -13.37
C ALA A 201 23.47 0.93 -14.91
N ALA A 202 22.38 0.43 -15.50
CA ALA A 202 22.21 0.31 -16.95
C ALA A 202 21.77 1.63 -17.63
N GLY A 203 21.64 2.73 -16.89
CA GLY A 203 21.58 4.09 -17.44
C GLY A 203 20.22 4.81 -17.36
N ASP A 204 19.21 4.26 -16.68
CA ASP A 204 17.84 4.79 -16.73
C ASP A 204 17.27 5.31 -15.38
N LEU A 205 17.99 5.18 -14.25
CA LEU A 205 17.37 5.41 -12.92
C LEU A 205 18.30 6.07 -11.87
N GLU A 206 19.20 6.97 -12.25
CA GLU A 206 20.08 7.69 -11.30
C GLU A 206 19.32 8.48 -10.22
N SER A 207 18.07 8.90 -10.46
CA SER A 207 17.24 9.57 -9.45
C SER A 207 16.65 8.64 -8.38
N MET A 208 16.83 7.33 -8.47
CA MET A 208 16.19 6.33 -7.60
C MET A 208 17.02 5.93 -6.37
N ALA A 209 18.35 6.13 -6.39
CA ALA A 209 19.22 5.74 -5.28
C ALA A 209 19.32 6.80 -4.18
N GLU A 210 19.13 8.08 -4.51
CA GLU A 210 19.36 9.22 -3.59
C GLU A 210 18.10 9.63 -2.81
N GLY A 211 16.91 9.29 -3.30
CA GLY A 211 15.65 9.56 -2.63
C GLY A 211 15.32 8.47 -1.62
N ASP A 212 15.78 8.62 -0.38
CA ASP A 212 15.22 8.07 0.87
C ASP A 212 14.13 6.99 0.60
N CYS A 213 14.54 5.76 0.26
CA CYS A 213 13.71 4.63 -0.22
C CYS A 213 12.76 4.07 0.86
N ARG A 214 11.97 4.96 1.46
CA ARG A 214 11.09 4.71 2.60
C ARG A 214 9.78 3.96 2.28
N PRO A 215 9.32 3.76 1.01
CA PRO A 215 8.17 2.90 0.75
C PRO A 215 8.56 1.49 0.22
N GLY A 216 9.80 1.03 0.42
CA GLY A 216 10.23 -0.30 -0.02
C GLY A 216 9.37 -1.45 0.54
N ASP A 217 8.80 -1.27 1.72
CA ASP A 217 7.85 -2.22 2.31
C ASP A 217 6.53 -2.33 1.52
N MET A 218 5.93 -1.20 1.14
CA MET A 218 4.71 -1.17 0.33
C MET A 218 4.94 -1.70 -1.08
N LEU A 219 6.11 -1.44 -1.66
CA LEU A 219 6.52 -2.03 -2.93
C LEU A 219 6.59 -3.56 -2.84
N GLN A 220 7.26 -4.09 -1.81
CA GLN A 220 7.31 -5.54 -1.60
C GLN A 220 5.90 -6.13 -1.40
N LEU A 221 5.02 -5.45 -0.66
CA LEU A 221 3.65 -5.91 -0.46
C LEU A 221 2.88 -5.98 -1.78
N ILE A 222 2.96 -4.95 -2.63
CA ILE A 222 2.29 -4.94 -3.94
C ILE A 222 2.79 -6.09 -4.82
N LEU A 223 4.09 -6.37 -4.82
CA LEU A 223 4.66 -7.49 -5.57
C LEU A 223 4.17 -8.83 -5.04
N ASP A 224 4.07 -9.00 -3.72
CA ASP A 224 3.53 -10.22 -3.11
C ASP A 224 2.07 -10.44 -3.50
N LEU A 225 1.26 -9.38 -3.46
CA LEU A 225 -0.14 -9.43 -3.87
C LEU A 225 -0.29 -9.72 -5.37
N ALA A 226 0.56 -9.13 -6.21
CA ALA A 226 0.57 -9.40 -7.64
C ALA A 226 0.91 -10.88 -7.95
N ARG A 227 1.87 -11.48 -7.23
CA ARG A 227 2.19 -12.91 -7.36
C ARG A 227 1.03 -13.82 -6.98
N ARG A 228 0.22 -13.41 -6.01
CA ARG A 228 -1.04 -14.07 -5.63
C ARG A 228 -2.19 -13.81 -6.59
N ARG A 229 -1.92 -13.17 -7.74
CA ARG A 229 -2.91 -12.80 -8.75
C ARG A 229 -4.01 -11.90 -8.20
N ILE A 230 -3.70 -11.10 -7.19
CA ILE A 230 -4.58 -10.01 -6.75
C ILE A 230 -4.65 -8.99 -7.87
N SER A 231 -5.85 -8.80 -8.41
CA SER A 231 -6.05 -7.95 -9.59
C SER A 231 -6.24 -6.48 -9.23
N HIS A 232 -6.77 -6.18 -8.04
CA HIS A 232 -6.98 -4.82 -7.54
C HIS A 232 -6.46 -4.70 -6.11
N ILE A 233 -5.76 -3.61 -5.82
CA ILE A 233 -5.24 -3.31 -4.50
C ILE A 233 -5.74 -1.93 -4.09
N VAL A 234 -6.50 -1.86 -3.01
CA VAL A 234 -6.92 -0.60 -2.39
C VAL A 234 -6.04 -0.33 -1.19
N VAL A 235 -5.31 0.78 -1.18
CA VAL A 235 -4.42 1.15 -0.07
C VAL A 235 -4.96 2.40 0.61
N MET A 236 -5.41 2.28 1.84
CA MET A 236 -5.91 3.38 2.66
C MET A 236 -4.79 3.88 3.57
N VAL A 237 -4.31 5.11 3.33
CA VAL A 237 -3.21 5.70 4.11
C VAL A 237 -3.53 7.09 4.64
N PRO A 238 -2.94 7.47 5.80
CA PRO A 238 -3.08 8.82 6.32
C PRO A 238 -2.57 9.86 5.30
N GLY A 239 -3.17 11.06 5.27
CA GLY A 239 -2.83 12.11 4.31
C GLY A 239 -1.35 12.49 4.28
N ASN A 240 -0.68 12.42 5.44
CA ASN A 240 0.74 12.76 5.58
C ASN A 240 1.67 11.66 4.99
N SER A 241 1.16 10.44 4.80
CA SER A 241 1.89 9.31 4.23
C SER A 241 1.82 9.28 2.70
N SER A 242 0.83 9.95 2.10
CA SER A 242 0.58 9.97 0.66
C SER A 242 1.74 10.53 -0.17
N ARG A 243 2.35 11.63 0.30
CA ARG A 243 3.46 12.32 -0.38
C ARG A 243 4.72 11.46 -0.55
N ARG A 244 4.84 10.38 0.24
CA ARG A 244 5.99 9.46 0.20
C ARG A 244 5.76 8.23 -0.67
N LEU A 245 4.51 7.87 -0.94
CA LEU A 245 4.14 6.65 -1.69
C LEU A 245 4.03 6.93 -3.20
N ASP A 246 3.50 8.09 -3.55
CA ASP A 246 3.21 8.51 -4.94
C ASP A 246 4.40 8.35 -5.93
N PRO A 247 5.62 8.83 -5.64
CA PRO A 247 6.72 8.80 -6.63
C PRO A 247 7.28 7.40 -6.90
N ASN A 248 7.10 6.45 -5.99
CA ASN A 248 7.68 5.10 -6.10
C ASN A 248 6.67 4.05 -6.58
N LEU A 249 5.38 4.39 -6.67
CA LEU A 249 4.32 3.47 -7.05
C LEU A 249 4.35 3.12 -8.54
N GLY A 250 4.77 4.05 -9.40
CA GLY A 250 4.98 3.77 -10.83
C GLY A 250 6.02 2.68 -11.08
N THR A 251 7.15 2.75 -10.35
CA THR A 251 8.18 1.70 -10.36
C THR A 251 7.63 0.37 -9.84
N ALA A 252 6.81 0.41 -8.78
CA ALA A 252 6.19 -0.78 -8.22
C ALA A 252 5.34 -1.53 -9.22
N LEU A 253 4.51 -0.80 -9.95
CA LEU A 253 3.62 -1.35 -10.96
C LEU A 253 4.39 -1.88 -12.15
N HIS A 254 5.46 -1.20 -12.57
CA HIS A 254 6.33 -1.68 -13.64
C HIS A 254 7.07 -2.97 -13.25
N LEU A 255 7.58 -3.05 -12.02
CA LEU A 255 8.18 -4.29 -11.51
C LEU A 255 7.15 -5.40 -11.37
N ALA A 256 5.93 -5.10 -10.90
CA ALA A 256 4.85 -6.08 -10.81
C ALA A 256 4.45 -6.60 -12.20
N GLU A 257 4.43 -5.74 -13.21
CA GLU A 257 4.18 -6.13 -14.60
C GLU A 257 5.20 -7.14 -15.12
N ARG A 258 6.48 -6.95 -14.77
CA ARG A 258 7.56 -7.85 -15.21
C ARG A 258 7.69 -9.12 -14.39
N LEU A 259 7.48 -9.02 -13.08
CA LEU A 259 7.79 -10.07 -12.11
C LEU A 259 6.56 -10.89 -11.69
N ALA A 260 5.35 -10.47 -12.05
CA ALA A 260 4.11 -11.20 -11.80
C ALA A 260 3.32 -11.40 -13.10
N SER A 261 2.32 -12.28 -13.09
CA SER A 261 1.49 -12.63 -14.27
C SER A 261 0.54 -11.50 -14.75
N GLY A 262 0.84 -10.25 -14.40
CA GLY A 262 0.03 -9.08 -14.70
C GLY A 262 0.10 -8.05 -13.56
N PRO A 263 0.24 -6.76 -13.88
CA PRO A 263 0.24 -5.69 -12.87
C PRO A 263 -1.17 -5.46 -12.30
N PRO A 264 -1.31 -5.33 -10.97
CA PRO A 264 -2.59 -4.99 -10.34
C PRO A 264 -2.98 -3.53 -10.66
N VAL A 265 -4.28 -3.26 -10.61
CA VAL A 265 -4.77 -1.87 -10.48
C VAL A 265 -4.63 -1.44 -9.03
N VAL A 266 -3.96 -0.31 -8.78
CA VAL A 266 -3.77 0.21 -7.41
C VAL A 266 -4.59 1.48 -7.21
N HIS A 267 -5.43 1.49 -6.18
CA HIS A 267 -6.17 2.65 -5.71
C HIS A 267 -5.57 3.15 -4.40
N LEU A 268 -4.86 4.27 -4.44
CA LEU A 268 -4.32 4.92 -3.25
C LEU A 268 -5.35 5.90 -2.68
N VAL A 269 -5.99 5.51 -1.58
CA VAL A 269 -6.98 6.30 -0.85
C VAL A 269 -6.30 7.07 0.26
N THR A 270 -6.44 8.39 0.24
CA THR A 270 -5.71 9.30 1.12
C THR A 270 -6.65 10.27 1.81
N ASN A 271 -6.66 10.25 3.13
CA ASN A 271 -7.44 11.21 3.90
C ASN A 271 -6.69 12.54 4.04
N MET A 272 -7.22 13.60 3.43
CA MET A 272 -6.56 14.91 3.39
C MET A 272 -6.78 15.77 4.64
N ASP A 273 -7.57 15.30 5.61
CA ASP A 273 -7.97 16.05 6.82
C ASP A 273 -6.78 16.55 7.66
N HIS A 274 -5.61 15.91 7.55
CA HIS A 274 -4.40 16.26 8.30
C HIS A 274 -3.38 17.12 7.54
N THR A 275 -3.68 17.57 6.32
CA THR A 275 -2.69 18.29 5.48
C THR A 275 -2.53 19.78 5.78
N ARG A 276 -3.25 20.32 6.78
CA ARG A 276 -3.06 21.70 7.28
C ARG A 276 -2.48 21.70 8.70
N GLN A 277 -1.21 21.32 8.83
CA GLN A 277 -0.36 21.78 9.93
C GLN A 277 0.61 22.84 9.37
N GLY A 278 0.07 24.02 9.06
CA GLY A 278 0.84 25.26 9.04
C GLY A 278 0.66 25.96 10.39
N PRO A 279 1.52 26.95 10.75
CA PRO A 279 1.33 27.72 11.98
C PRO A 279 -0.09 28.31 11.98
N GLU A 280 -0.83 28.11 13.08
CA GLU A 280 -2.16 28.72 13.25
C GLU A 280 -2.04 30.22 12.95
N PRO A 281 -2.80 30.78 11.99
CA PRO A 281 -2.92 32.22 11.90
C PRO A 281 -3.53 32.70 13.22
N ALA A 282 -2.91 33.72 13.82
CA ALA A 282 -3.37 34.32 15.07
C ALA A 282 -4.89 34.56 15.01
N ARG A 283 -5.62 33.97 15.96
CA ARG A 283 -7.08 34.08 16.04
C ARG A 283 -7.47 35.56 16.09
N PRO A 284 -8.33 36.06 15.20
CA PRO A 284 -8.98 37.34 15.44
C PRO A 284 -9.88 37.19 16.69
N PRO A 285 -9.92 38.20 17.57
CA PRO A 285 -10.79 38.18 18.74
C PRO A 285 -12.22 38.40 18.27
N GLY A 286 -12.98 37.32 18.07
CA GLY A 286 -14.37 37.39 17.64
C GLY A 286 -14.85 36.05 17.09
N GLY A 287 -15.91 35.52 17.69
CA GLY A 287 -16.43 34.16 17.49
C GLY A 287 -16.58 33.71 16.03
N GLY A 288 -16.13 32.49 15.79
CA GLY A 288 -16.37 31.71 14.59
C GLY A 288 -15.76 30.33 14.76
N SER A 289 -16.57 29.34 15.14
CA SER A 289 -16.16 27.94 15.19
C SER A 289 -15.73 27.49 13.79
N PHE A 290 -14.47 27.08 13.60
CA PHE A 290 -14.05 26.36 12.40
C PHE A 290 -14.49 24.89 12.48
N SER A 291 -15.80 24.63 12.60
CA SER A 291 -16.35 23.26 12.62
C SER A 291 -16.68 22.70 11.23
N ASN A 292 -16.21 23.32 10.15
CA ASN A 292 -16.48 22.86 8.78
C ASN A 292 -15.19 22.66 7.95
N VAL A 293 -14.22 21.92 8.48
CA VAL A 293 -13.21 21.32 7.61
C VAL A 293 -13.90 20.17 6.88
N ARG A 294 -14.26 20.39 5.62
CA ARG A 294 -14.84 19.36 4.76
C ARG A 294 -13.88 18.18 4.69
N HIS A 295 -14.35 17.02 5.13
CA HIS A 295 -13.63 15.76 4.98
C HIS A 295 -13.34 15.53 3.49
N LEU A 296 -12.06 15.62 3.10
CA LEU A 296 -11.69 15.48 1.71
C LEU A 296 -10.84 14.23 1.54
N ILE A 297 -11.36 13.26 0.82
CA ILE A 297 -10.66 12.01 0.55
C ILE A 297 -10.18 12.05 -0.90
N ARG A 298 -8.88 11.86 -1.12
CA ARG A 298 -8.30 11.77 -2.45
C ARG A 298 -8.05 10.32 -2.82
N VAL A 299 -8.45 9.92 -4.02
CA VAL A 299 -8.09 8.62 -4.60
C VAL A 299 -7.27 8.83 -5.84
N SER A 300 -6.05 8.31 -5.83
CA SER A 300 -5.17 8.24 -6.99
C SER A 300 -5.22 6.79 -7.52
N THR A 301 -5.75 6.60 -8.72
CA THR A 301 -5.83 5.28 -9.36
C THR A 301 -4.70 5.14 -10.37
N TYR A 302 -3.95 4.05 -10.24
CA TYR A 302 -2.84 3.71 -11.11
C TYR A 302 -3.20 2.45 -11.87
N ARG A 303 -3.26 2.58 -13.19
CA ARG A 303 -3.53 1.45 -14.08
C ARG A 303 -2.27 1.12 -14.86
N PRO A 304 -2.00 -0.17 -15.11
CA PRO A 304 -1.06 -0.54 -16.15
C PRO A 304 -1.55 0.01 -17.50
N GLU A 305 -0.67 0.63 -18.27
CA GLU A 305 -1.06 1.01 -19.63
C GLU A 305 -1.36 -0.26 -20.41
N PRO A 306 -2.53 -0.37 -21.09
CA PRO A 306 -2.76 -1.48 -21.98
C PRO A 306 -1.62 -1.46 -22.99
N ASP A 307 -0.94 -2.59 -23.10
CA ASP A 307 0.22 -2.72 -23.95
C ASP A 307 -0.21 -2.26 -25.35
N ARG A 308 0.24 -1.07 -25.77
CA ARG A 308 0.21 -0.73 -27.19
C ARG A 308 1.13 -1.76 -27.77
N GLN A 309 0.53 -2.85 -28.26
CA GLN A 309 1.18 -3.88 -29.04
C GLN A 309 2.27 -3.17 -29.83
N HIS A 310 3.50 -3.63 -29.73
CA HIS A 310 4.40 -3.51 -30.84
C HIS A 310 3.60 -3.96 -32.06
N ARG A 311 2.97 -3.02 -32.78
CA ARG A 311 2.82 -3.17 -34.21
C ARG A 311 4.28 -3.32 -34.62
N PRO A 312 4.74 -4.50 -35.09
CA PRO A 312 5.90 -4.46 -35.96
C PRO A 312 5.54 -3.38 -36.98
N ALA A 313 6.41 -2.38 -37.13
CA ALA A 313 6.29 -1.52 -38.29
C ALA A 313 6.09 -2.49 -39.46
N ALA A 314 4.94 -2.41 -40.12
CA ALA A 314 4.74 -3.14 -41.34
C ALA A 314 5.83 -2.58 -42.25
N VAL A 315 6.96 -3.30 -42.31
CA VAL A 315 7.91 -3.14 -43.39
C VAL A 315 7.05 -3.47 -44.58
N SER A 316 6.62 -2.43 -45.29
CA SER A 316 6.02 -2.55 -46.59
C SER A 316 7.10 -3.17 -47.46
N LEU A 317 7.16 -4.51 -47.47
CA LEU A 317 7.80 -5.27 -48.52
C LEU A 317 6.90 -5.11 -49.73
N THR A 318 6.94 -3.91 -50.31
CA THR A 318 6.54 -3.71 -51.69
C THR A 318 7.48 -4.62 -52.49
N PRO A 319 6.97 -5.68 -53.16
CA PRO A 319 7.80 -6.45 -54.05
C PRO A 319 8.24 -5.48 -55.15
N GLN A 320 9.53 -5.17 -55.23
CA GLN A 320 10.09 -4.59 -56.45
C GLN A 320 9.96 -5.67 -57.52
N LEU A 321 8.90 -5.56 -58.33
CA LEU A 321 8.77 -6.30 -59.57
C LEU A 321 10.00 -5.96 -60.44
N PRO A 322 10.68 -6.97 -61.00
CA PRO A 322 11.77 -6.71 -61.94
C PRO A 322 11.22 -5.99 -63.17
N LEU A 323 11.79 -4.83 -63.48
CA LEU A 323 11.62 -4.12 -64.74
C LEU A 323 11.91 -5.09 -65.89
N GLN A 324 10.86 -5.64 -66.49
CA GLN A 324 10.97 -6.31 -67.78
C GLN A 324 11.36 -5.28 -68.84
N ARG A 325 12.45 -5.58 -69.52
CA ARG A 325 12.89 -4.96 -70.76
C ARG A 325 11.77 -5.07 -71.80
N GLU A 326 11.17 -3.94 -72.17
CA GLU A 326 10.58 -3.79 -73.50
C GLU A 326 11.59 -3.08 -74.41
N ASN A 327 12.33 -3.89 -75.17
CA ASN A 327 12.86 -3.46 -76.45
C ASN A 327 11.71 -3.44 -77.45
N ARG A 328 11.21 -2.25 -77.79
CA ARG A 328 10.51 -2.01 -79.06
C ARG A 328 11.17 -0.87 -79.80
N SER A 329 12.04 -1.29 -80.71
CA SER A 329 12.25 -0.80 -82.06
C SER A 329 11.35 0.36 -82.52
N LYS A 330 11.98 1.45 -82.94
CA LYS A 330 11.50 2.32 -84.01
C LYS A 330 12.71 2.74 -84.83
N THR A 331 12.74 2.32 -86.10
CA THR A 331 12.99 3.12 -87.33
C THR A 331 13.48 2.21 -88.45
N GLY A 332 12.87 2.34 -89.63
CA GLY A 332 13.43 1.91 -90.92
C GLY A 332 12.91 0.58 -91.41
#